data_AF-A0A1V5UJ04-F1
#
_entry.id   AF-A0A1V5UJ04-F1
#
_cell.length_a   1.000
_cell.length_b   1.000
_cell.length_c   1.000
_cell.angle_alpha   90.00
_cell.angle_beta   90.00
_cell.angle_gamma   90.00
#
_symmetry.space_group_name_H-M   'P 1'
#
loop_
_entity.id
_entity.type
_entity.pdbx_description
1 polymer ?
#
loop_
_entity_poly.entity_id
_entity_poly.type
_entity_poly.pdbx_seq_one_letter_code
_entity_poly.pdbx_strand_id
1 'polypeptide(L)'
;MDIAMYVIFGLIFIGSVVVLGLSLNDYVKKEEDLSRLFNSKHLLIVASVGIGAGSLLLLFVPLILKSATLLGSVLIALGSFLFGFSVLTFIASFVLHYYKFNVLKEKWVKESKIITIISGILSILFLFMLLEGLTYGDILKFPLPRGVPFEKPVVAFYAIFILSGAVLVLFVCDHEFYKKYGKHGVLENGFYVAFPAGIIGARIWYVLGEWNNPESGFRDNPLTIFAIRDGGLAIMGGALFGIIAGVWFYVKRRKEYDIGFGADAIIPTILIAQAIGRWGNFFNQEVYGGVIADISKWWFIPEFVKRQMFIMGEYRQPFFLIESALNLTGYFVIRHAIGEGLKKYRKPFDMALMYIVWYGLVRFIMEPLRDPLFRMGEGGKWSQYNALIFFVVGVLLIVLNHIFDFHKLITRKKGATEVIAEESSVTNKQDEE
;
A
#
# COMPACT_ATOMS: atom_id res chain seq x y z
N MET A 1 1.27 8.90 -36.44
CA MET A 1 1.04 7.46 -36.20
C MET A 1 -0.45 7.29 -35.98
N ASP A 2 -1.11 6.48 -36.79
CA ASP A 2 -2.57 6.31 -36.74
C ASP A 2 -3.03 5.70 -35.41
N ILE A 3 -4.25 6.04 -34.98
CA ILE A 3 -4.94 5.41 -33.83
C ILE A 3 -4.85 3.88 -33.92
N ALA A 4 -4.89 3.34 -35.13
CA ALA A 4 -4.70 1.92 -35.41
C ALA A 4 -3.42 1.33 -34.78
N MET A 5 -2.30 2.04 -34.78
CA MET A 5 -1.03 1.52 -34.23
C MET A 5 -1.03 1.49 -32.70
N TYR A 6 -1.64 2.49 -32.04
CA TYR A 6 -1.84 2.43 -30.58
C TYR A 6 -2.76 1.26 -30.21
N VAL A 7 -3.81 1.02 -31.00
CA VAL A 7 -4.70 -0.13 -30.81
C VAL A 7 -3.94 -1.44 -31.02
N ILE A 8 -3.18 -1.59 -32.10
CA ILE A 8 -2.41 -2.81 -32.40
C ILE A 8 -1.41 -3.13 -31.30
N PHE A 9 -0.53 -2.19 -30.94
CA PHE A 9 0.49 -2.46 -29.91
C PHE A 9 -0.13 -2.56 -28.51
N GLY A 10 -1.23 -1.85 -28.25
CA GLY A 10 -2.02 -2.00 -27.03
C GLY A 10 -2.60 -3.41 -26.90
N LEU A 11 -3.19 -3.93 -27.98
CA LEU A 11 -3.71 -5.30 -28.03
C LEU A 11 -2.60 -6.34 -27.90
N ILE A 12 -1.44 -6.14 -28.53
CA ILE A 12 -0.28 -7.03 -28.37
C ILE A 12 0.21 -7.02 -26.92
N PHE A 13 0.31 -5.85 -26.30
CA PHE A 13 0.68 -5.73 -24.89
C PHE A 13 -0.32 -6.46 -23.98
N ILE A 14 -1.62 -6.20 -24.16
CA ILE A 14 -2.68 -6.90 -23.41
C ILE A 14 -2.59 -8.41 -23.64
N GLY A 15 -2.44 -8.86 -24.90
CA GLY A 15 -2.27 -10.26 -25.24
C GLY A 15 -1.07 -10.90 -24.54
N SER A 16 0.07 -10.20 -24.49
CA SER A 16 1.27 -10.69 -23.79
C SER A 16 1.04 -10.84 -22.28
N VAL A 17 0.35 -9.88 -21.65
CA VAL A 17 -0.01 -9.92 -20.22
C VAL A 17 -1.01 -11.04 -19.94
N VAL A 18 -2.00 -11.25 -20.82
CA VAL A 18 -2.98 -12.33 -20.71
C VAL A 18 -2.30 -13.69 -20.83
N VAL A 19 -1.43 -13.88 -21.83
CA VAL A 19 -0.67 -15.15 -21.99
C VAL A 19 0.24 -15.38 -20.80
N LEU A 20 0.89 -14.34 -20.27
CA LEU A 20 1.67 -14.43 -19.04
C LEU A 20 0.80 -14.89 -17.87
N GLY A 21 -0.35 -14.24 -17.65
CA GLY A 21 -1.30 -14.59 -16.59
C GLY A 21 -1.84 -16.01 -16.70
N LEU A 22 -2.27 -16.44 -17.89
CA LEU A 22 -2.72 -17.80 -18.15
C LEU A 22 -1.61 -18.83 -17.91
N SER A 23 -0.40 -18.53 -18.38
CA SER A 23 0.77 -19.38 -18.18
C SER A 23 1.10 -19.53 -16.69
N LEU A 24 0.99 -18.45 -15.91
CA LEU A 24 1.22 -18.45 -14.46
C LEU A 24 0.07 -19.10 -13.68
N ASN A 25 -1.18 -18.95 -14.11
CA ASN A 25 -2.36 -19.53 -13.45
C ASN A 25 -2.31 -21.06 -13.43
N ASP A 26 -1.76 -21.68 -14.47
CA ASP A 26 -1.50 -23.13 -14.49
C ASP A 26 -0.57 -23.55 -13.34
N TYR A 27 0.42 -22.71 -13.00
CA TYR A 27 1.28 -22.95 -11.83
C TYR A 27 0.49 -22.79 -10.54
N VAL A 28 -0.36 -21.77 -10.41
CA VAL A 28 -1.15 -21.56 -9.19
C VAL A 28 -2.06 -22.77 -8.92
N LYS A 29 -2.71 -23.34 -9.94
CA LYS A 29 -3.73 -24.39 -9.79
C LYS A 29 -3.21 -25.82 -9.71
N LYS A 30 -2.11 -26.17 -10.38
CA LYS A 30 -1.63 -27.57 -10.44
C LYS A 30 -0.65 -27.85 -9.30
N GLU A 31 -0.90 -28.89 -8.52
CA GLU A 31 -0.03 -29.31 -7.41
C GLU A 31 1.15 -30.21 -7.87
N GLU A 32 1.06 -30.83 -9.04
CA GLU A 32 2.00 -31.86 -9.47
C GLU A 32 3.10 -31.40 -10.44
N ASP A 33 4.33 -31.78 -10.10
CA ASP A 33 5.60 -31.77 -10.84
C ASP A 33 5.99 -30.48 -11.60
N LEU A 34 6.43 -29.49 -10.82
CA LEU A 34 7.01 -28.21 -11.28
C LEU A 34 8.09 -28.35 -12.35
N SER A 35 8.85 -29.45 -12.36
CA SER A 35 9.94 -29.66 -13.33
C SER A 35 9.39 -29.83 -14.75
N ARG A 36 8.31 -30.61 -14.90
CA ARG A 36 7.60 -30.82 -16.18
C ARG A 36 6.81 -29.58 -16.59
N LEU A 37 6.20 -28.88 -15.63
CA LEU A 37 5.44 -27.66 -15.88
C LEU A 37 6.37 -26.51 -16.34
N PHE A 38 7.53 -26.35 -15.70
CA PHE A 38 8.53 -25.35 -16.08
C PHE A 38 9.10 -25.63 -17.47
N ASN A 39 9.51 -26.87 -17.75
CA ASN A 39 10.04 -27.23 -19.07
C ASN A 39 9.04 -26.99 -20.21
N SER A 40 7.73 -27.12 -19.96
CA SER A 40 6.70 -26.90 -20.99
C SER A 40 6.26 -25.44 -21.16
N LYS A 41 6.35 -24.60 -20.11
CA LYS A 41 5.78 -23.24 -20.12
C LYS A 41 6.80 -22.10 -19.93
N HIS A 42 8.05 -22.38 -19.54
CA HIS A 42 9.06 -21.33 -19.32
C HIS A 42 9.28 -20.47 -20.58
N LEU A 43 9.30 -21.09 -21.76
CA LEU A 43 9.45 -20.39 -23.03
C LEU A 43 8.30 -19.41 -23.27
N LEU A 44 7.06 -19.80 -22.93
CA LEU A 44 5.90 -18.92 -23.02
C LEU A 44 6.02 -17.74 -22.04
N ILE A 45 6.44 -17.97 -20.80
CA ILE A 45 6.66 -16.90 -19.82
C ILE A 45 7.71 -15.91 -20.33
N VAL A 46 8.87 -16.40 -20.79
CA VAL A 46 9.96 -15.56 -21.31
C VAL A 46 9.53 -14.80 -22.56
N ALA A 47 8.84 -15.47 -23.49
CA ALA A 47 8.31 -14.84 -24.70
C ALA A 47 7.29 -13.76 -24.36
N SER A 48 6.36 -14.00 -23.42
CA SER A 48 5.39 -13.01 -22.98
C SER A 48 6.04 -11.78 -22.36
N VAL A 49 7.08 -11.95 -21.54
CA VAL A 49 7.86 -10.83 -20.98
C VAL A 49 8.53 -10.02 -22.09
N GLY A 50 9.22 -10.69 -23.03
CA GLY A 50 9.93 -10.02 -24.12
C GLY A 50 9.00 -9.28 -25.08
N ILE A 51 7.91 -9.93 -25.51
CA ILE A 51 6.89 -9.35 -26.39
C ILE A 51 6.16 -8.21 -25.68
N GLY A 52 5.85 -8.36 -24.38
CA GLY A 52 5.25 -7.30 -23.58
C GLY A 52 6.15 -6.07 -23.45
N ALA A 53 7.44 -6.26 -23.17
CA ALA A 53 8.40 -5.15 -23.13
C ALA A 53 8.56 -4.45 -24.48
N GLY A 54 8.67 -5.22 -25.57
CA GLY A 54 8.77 -4.69 -26.93
C GLY A 54 7.51 -3.94 -27.37
N SER A 55 6.32 -4.48 -27.10
CA SER A 55 5.06 -3.79 -27.41
C SER A 55 4.86 -2.51 -26.59
N LEU A 56 5.31 -2.49 -25.33
CA LEU A 56 5.31 -1.27 -24.53
C LEU A 56 6.23 -0.21 -25.14
N LEU A 57 7.45 -0.55 -25.53
CA LEU A 57 8.32 0.38 -26.26
C LEU A 57 7.63 0.96 -27.51
N LEU A 58 6.99 0.10 -28.30
CA LEU A 58 6.30 0.50 -29.53
C LEU A 58 5.12 1.45 -29.27
N LEU A 59 4.43 1.32 -28.14
CA LEU A 59 3.40 2.29 -27.70
C LEU A 59 3.98 3.68 -27.42
N PHE A 60 5.26 3.76 -27.00
CA PHE A 60 5.93 5.01 -26.69
C PHE A 60 6.68 5.64 -27.88
N VAL A 61 6.82 4.95 -29.02
CA VAL A 61 7.48 5.48 -30.25
C VAL A 61 6.96 6.86 -30.66
N PRO A 62 5.65 7.15 -30.68
CA PRO A 62 5.17 8.49 -31.02
C PRO A 62 5.68 9.57 -30.07
N LEU A 63 5.81 9.25 -28.79
CA LEU A 63 6.31 10.18 -27.78
C LEU A 63 7.83 10.35 -27.90
N ILE A 64 8.56 9.29 -28.28
CA ILE A 64 9.98 9.34 -28.61
C ILE A 64 10.24 10.29 -29.78
N LEU A 65 9.43 10.19 -30.84
CA LEU A 65 9.53 11.04 -32.04
C LEU A 65 9.06 12.48 -31.80
N LYS A 66 8.11 12.68 -30.87
CA LYS A 66 7.60 14.02 -30.51
C LYS A 66 8.50 14.76 -29.51
N SER A 67 9.35 14.03 -28.80
CA SER A 67 10.22 14.58 -27.75
C SER A 67 11.02 15.78 -28.26
N ALA A 68 11.00 16.87 -27.49
CA ALA A 68 11.72 18.09 -27.82
C ALA A 68 13.26 17.94 -27.74
N THR A 69 13.75 16.94 -26.99
CA THR A 69 15.18 16.71 -26.77
C THR A 69 15.60 15.29 -27.10
N LEU A 70 16.84 15.12 -27.57
CA LEU A 70 17.45 13.80 -27.80
C LEU A 70 17.50 12.98 -26.52
N LEU A 71 17.87 13.62 -25.40
CA LEU A 71 17.90 12.98 -24.09
C LEU A 71 16.51 12.44 -23.71
N GLY A 72 15.45 13.24 -23.91
CA GLY A 72 14.07 12.80 -23.72
C GLY A 72 13.72 11.57 -24.56
N SER A 73 14.04 11.57 -25.86
CA SER A 73 13.80 10.44 -26.76
C SER A 73 14.50 9.16 -26.29
N VAL A 74 15.78 9.26 -25.91
CA VAL A 74 16.58 8.11 -25.44
C VAL A 74 16.03 7.56 -24.13
N LEU A 75 15.71 8.44 -23.17
CA LEU A 75 15.18 8.03 -21.87
C LEU A 75 13.77 7.43 -21.99
N ILE A 76 12.91 7.94 -22.88
CA ILE A 76 11.59 7.34 -23.14
C ILE A 76 11.76 5.94 -23.76
N ALA A 77 12.65 5.79 -24.74
CA ALA A 77 12.90 4.50 -25.40
C ALA A 77 13.44 3.45 -24.41
N LEU A 78 14.55 3.76 -23.73
CA LEU A 78 15.15 2.84 -22.76
C LEU A 78 14.22 2.62 -21.56
N GLY A 79 13.63 3.69 -21.03
CA GLY A 79 12.74 3.64 -19.88
C GLY A 79 11.51 2.78 -20.14
N SER A 80 10.82 2.96 -21.27
CA SER A 80 9.62 2.17 -21.60
C SER A 80 9.91 0.69 -21.78
N PHE A 81 10.97 0.33 -22.52
CA PHE A 81 11.36 -1.07 -22.69
C PHE A 81 11.79 -1.72 -21.38
N LEU A 82 12.73 -1.10 -20.65
CA LEU A 82 13.30 -1.65 -19.42
C LEU A 82 12.26 -1.71 -18.30
N PHE A 83 11.35 -0.72 -18.22
CA PHE A 83 10.21 -0.77 -17.31
C PHE A 83 9.29 -1.95 -17.64
N GLY A 84 8.88 -2.09 -18.90
CA GLY A 84 8.04 -3.20 -19.34
C GLY A 84 8.68 -4.56 -19.05
N PHE A 85 9.97 -4.71 -19.36
CA PHE A 85 10.71 -5.93 -19.08
C PHE A 85 10.76 -6.25 -17.59
N SER A 86 11.23 -5.31 -16.78
CA SER A 86 11.39 -5.50 -15.33
C SER A 86 10.08 -5.70 -14.58
N VAL A 87 9.00 -4.98 -14.92
CA VAL A 87 7.70 -5.14 -14.26
C VAL A 87 7.04 -6.47 -14.60
N LEU A 88 7.15 -6.94 -15.85
CA LEU A 88 6.62 -8.24 -16.26
C LEU A 88 7.44 -9.38 -15.64
N THR A 89 8.77 -9.25 -15.58
CA THR A 89 9.63 -10.18 -14.82
C THR A 89 9.29 -10.19 -13.33
N PHE A 90 9.01 -9.03 -12.74
CA PHE A 90 8.59 -8.92 -11.35
C PHE A 90 7.28 -9.67 -11.11
N ILE A 91 6.25 -9.44 -11.92
CA ILE A 91 4.97 -10.14 -11.82
C ILE A 91 5.17 -11.65 -11.95
N ALA A 92 5.92 -12.10 -12.96
CA ALA A 92 6.18 -13.51 -13.21
C ALA A 92 6.90 -14.19 -12.03
N SER A 93 8.00 -13.61 -11.59
CA SER A 93 8.79 -14.14 -10.48
C SER A 93 8.05 -14.06 -9.14
N PHE A 94 7.30 -12.99 -8.91
CA PHE A 94 6.47 -12.82 -7.71
C PHE A 94 5.42 -13.92 -7.62
N VAL A 95 4.66 -14.18 -8.70
CA VAL A 95 3.64 -15.24 -8.68
C VAL A 95 4.25 -16.62 -8.46
N LEU A 96 5.36 -16.92 -9.13
CA LEU A 96 6.09 -18.19 -8.96
C LEU A 96 6.62 -18.34 -7.52
N HIS A 97 7.12 -17.27 -6.92
CA HIS A 97 7.62 -17.28 -5.55
C HIS A 97 6.50 -17.38 -4.52
N TYR A 98 5.45 -16.56 -4.66
CA TYR A 98 4.37 -16.38 -3.70
C TYR A 98 3.49 -17.63 -3.57
N TYR A 99 3.07 -18.22 -4.70
CA TYR A 99 2.08 -19.31 -4.71
C TYR A 99 2.68 -20.72 -4.66
N LYS A 100 3.99 -20.90 -4.79
CA LYS A 100 4.64 -22.23 -4.81
C LYS A 100 5.87 -22.35 -3.90
N PHE A 101 5.98 -21.48 -2.89
CA PHE A 101 7.05 -21.48 -1.90
C PHE A 101 7.30 -22.87 -1.25
N ASN A 102 6.26 -23.69 -1.07
CA ASN A 102 6.36 -25.00 -0.43
C ASN A 102 6.56 -26.19 -1.40
N VAL A 103 6.38 -26.01 -2.72
CA VAL A 103 6.47 -27.11 -3.73
C VAL A 103 7.80 -27.08 -4.48
N LEU A 104 8.44 -25.91 -4.57
CA LEU A 104 9.79 -25.78 -5.12
C LEU A 104 10.79 -26.43 -4.16
N LYS A 105 11.51 -27.48 -4.62
CA LYS A 105 12.71 -27.96 -3.93
C LYS A 105 13.61 -26.76 -3.59
N GLU A 106 14.11 -26.70 -2.36
CA GLU A 106 14.79 -25.55 -1.72
C GLU A 106 15.71 -24.71 -2.63
N LYS A 107 16.35 -25.33 -3.63
CA LYS A 107 17.25 -24.69 -4.59
C LYS A 107 16.67 -23.42 -5.24
N TRP A 108 15.46 -23.49 -5.82
CA TRP A 108 14.90 -22.41 -6.65
C TRP A 108 14.17 -21.30 -5.87
N VAL A 109 13.92 -21.51 -4.58
CA VAL A 109 13.19 -20.56 -3.72
C VAL A 109 14.02 -19.31 -3.45
N LYS A 110 15.34 -19.47 -3.23
CA LYS A 110 16.25 -18.36 -2.98
C LYS A 110 16.44 -17.51 -4.24
N GLU A 111 16.63 -18.16 -5.39
CA GLU A 111 16.86 -17.48 -6.68
C GLU A 111 15.61 -16.71 -7.12
N SER A 112 14.42 -17.31 -7.02
CA SER A 112 13.15 -16.62 -7.32
C SER A 112 12.95 -15.39 -6.43
N LYS A 113 13.22 -15.49 -5.12
CA LYS A 113 13.14 -14.35 -4.20
C LYS A 113 14.05 -13.20 -4.62
N ILE A 114 15.31 -13.51 -4.96
CA ILE A 114 16.30 -12.52 -5.39
C ILE A 114 15.83 -11.84 -6.69
N ILE A 115 15.40 -12.63 -7.68
CA ILE A 115 14.89 -12.11 -8.95
C ILE A 115 13.68 -11.20 -8.72
N THR A 116 12.72 -11.60 -7.87
CA THR A 116 11.56 -10.77 -7.53
C THR A 116 11.97 -9.44 -6.90
N ILE A 117 12.89 -9.44 -5.94
CA ILE A 117 13.35 -8.20 -5.30
C ILE A 117 14.07 -7.30 -6.32
N ILE A 118 15.01 -7.84 -7.09
CA ILE A 118 15.79 -7.08 -8.07
C ILE A 118 14.88 -6.51 -9.17
N SER A 119 14.02 -7.33 -9.76
CA SER A 119 13.10 -6.88 -10.82
C SER A 119 12.09 -5.86 -10.30
N GLY A 120 11.62 -6.00 -9.05
CA GLY A 120 10.78 -4.98 -8.39
C GLY A 120 11.51 -3.63 -8.26
N ILE A 121 12.73 -3.61 -7.73
CA ILE A 121 13.54 -2.38 -7.61
C ILE A 121 13.82 -1.76 -8.98
N LEU A 122 14.24 -2.59 -9.95
CA LEU A 122 14.50 -2.13 -11.32
C LEU A 122 13.25 -1.56 -11.98
N SER A 123 12.06 -2.14 -11.73
CA SER A 123 10.82 -1.61 -12.29
C SER A 123 10.52 -0.19 -11.82
N ILE A 124 10.78 0.12 -10.54
CA ILE A 124 10.59 1.49 -10.02
C ILE A 124 11.63 2.43 -10.62
N LEU A 125 12.89 2.00 -10.70
CA LEU A 125 13.97 2.80 -11.28
C LEU A 125 13.73 3.12 -12.77
N PHE A 126 13.32 2.13 -13.57
CA PHE A 126 13.03 2.33 -14.98
C PHE A 126 11.72 3.08 -15.22
N LEU A 127 10.74 2.98 -14.33
CA LEU A 127 9.58 3.87 -14.33
C LEU A 127 10.01 5.32 -14.14
N PHE A 128 10.92 5.61 -13.20
CA PHE A 128 11.43 6.97 -12.99
C PHE A 128 12.23 7.46 -14.20
N MET A 129 13.04 6.59 -14.81
CA MET A 129 13.75 6.88 -16.05
C MET A 129 12.78 7.26 -17.19
N LEU A 130 11.68 6.53 -17.33
CA LEU A 130 10.63 6.84 -18.30
C LEU A 130 9.99 8.21 -18.01
N LEU A 131 9.63 8.49 -16.75
CA LEU A 131 9.04 9.77 -16.35
C LEU A 131 9.99 10.96 -16.54
N GLU A 132 11.29 10.78 -16.26
CA GLU A 132 12.33 11.75 -16.60
C GLU A 132 12.38 11.99 -18.11
N GLY A 133 12.38 10.93 -18.92
CA GLY A 133 12.38 11.06 -20.38
C GLY A 133 11.19 11.84 -20.91
N LEU A 134 9.99 11.55 -20.39
CA LEU A 134 8.77 12.30 -20.74
C LEU A 134 8.83 13.76 -20.28
N THR A 135 9.57 14.04 -19.22
CA THR A 135 9.78 15.41 -18.70
C THR A 135 10.77 16.18 -19.56
N TYR A 136 11.95 15.63 -19.85
CA TYR A 136 12.94 16.25 -20.73
C TYR A 136 12.48 16.35 -22.19
N GLY A 137 11.57 15.48 -22.61
CA GLY A 137 10.94 15.55 -23.93
C GLY A 137 9.82 16.58 -24.04
N ASP A 138 9.54 17.36 -22.98
CA ASP A 138 8.40 18.29 -22.88
C ASP A 138 7.04 17.66 -23.24
N ILE A 139 6.92 16.34 -23.00
CA ILE A 139 5.70 15.56 -23.22
C ILE A 139 4.77 15.73 -22.01
N LEU A 140 5.31 15.67 -20.79
CA LEU A 140 4.55 15.94 -19.57
C LEU A 140 4.30 17.44 -19.42
N LYS A 141 3.04 17.79 -19.11
CA LYS A 141 2.62 19.14 -18.74
C LYS A 141 2.39 19.18 -17.23
N PHE A 142 2.94 20.21 -16.59
CA PHE A 142 2.84 20.43 -15.16
C PHE A 142 1.90 21.62 -14.88
N PRO A 143 1.05 21.58 -13.84
CA PRO A 143 0.89 20.46 -12.91
C PRO A 143 0.26 19.23 -13.57
N LEU A 144 0.66 18.05 -13.12
CA LEU A 144 0.12 16.77 -13.58
C LEU A 144 -1.39 16.68 -13.29
N PRO A 145 -2.16 15.95 -14.11
CA PRO A 145 -3.58 15.74 -13.85
C PRO A 145 -3.80 15.03 -12.51
N ARG A 146 -4.81 15.46 -11.75
CA ARG A 146 -5.16 14.87 -10.44
C ARG A 146 -5.80 13.49 -10.54
N GLY A 147 -6.21 13.07 -11.74
CA GLY A 147 -6.90 11.81 -11.96
C GLY A 147 -7.08 11.49 -13.44
N VAL A 148 -7.74 10.36 -13.71
CA VAL A 148 -8.06 9.92 -15.06
C VAL A 148 -9.27 10.72 -15.58
N PRO A 149 -9.14 11.45 -16.71
CA PRO A 149 -10.20 12.30 -17.23
C PRO A 149 -11.27 11.46 -17.93
N PHE A 150 -12.27 10.99 -17.17
CA PHE A 150 -13.55 10.56 -17.74
C PHE A 150 -14.51 11.77 -17.81
N GLU A 151 -15.46 11.76 -18.75
CA GLU A 151 -16.38 12.89 -19.00
C GLU A 151 -17.13 13.38 -17.74
N LYS A 152 -17.37 12.48 -16.77
CA LYS A 152 -17.58 12.65 -15.31
C LYS A 152 -18.10 11.31 -14.75
N PRO A 153 -17.68 10.83 -13.56
CA PRO A 153 -16.76 11.43 -12.60
C PRO A 153 -15.28 11.19 -12.92
N VAL A 154 -14.40 12.10 -12.47
CA VAL A 154 -12.95 11.92 -12.51
C VAL A 154 -12.53 10.87 -11.47
N VAL A 155 -11.76 9.88 -11.88
CA VAL A 155 -11.16 8.93 -10.93
C VAL A 155 -9.83 9.50 -10.46
N ALA A 156 -9.79 10.00 -9.22
CA ALA A 156 -8.60 10.62 -8.65
C ALA A 156 -7.44 9.60 -8.50
N PHE A 157 -6.22 10.01 -8.89
CA PHE A 157 -5.03 9.19 -8.64
C PHE A 157 -4.82 8.93 -7.16
N TYR A 158 -5.18 9.89 -6.31
CA TYR A 158 -5.17 9.73 -4.85
C TYR A 158 -5.91 8.47 -4.39
N ALA A 159 -7.12 8.23 -4.91
CA ALA A 159 -7.91 7.05 -4.60
C ALA A 159 -7.25 5.77 -5.15
N ILE A 160 -6.71 5.83 -6.37
CA ILE A 160 -6.01 4.69 -7.00
C ILE A 160 -4.80 4.27 -6.15
N PHE A 161 -3.97 5.21 -5.68
CA PHE A 161 -2.80 4.91 -4.85
C PHE A 161 -3.18 4.35 -3.47
N ILE A 162 -4.22 4.88 -2.83
CA ILE A 162 -4.69 4.34 -1.54
C ILE A 162 -5.21 2.92 -1.70
N LEU A 163 -6.05 2.67 -2.71
CA LEU A 163 -6.62 1.35 -2.94
C LEU A 163 -5.56 0.33 -3.35
N SER A 164 -4.61 0.71 -4.21
CA SER A 164 -3.51 -0.17 -4.60
C SER A 164 -2.61 -0.49 -3.41
N GLY A 165 -2.33 0.49 -2.55
CA GLY A 165 -1.63 0.27 -1.29
C GLY A 165 -2.36 -0.71 -0.37
N ALA A 166 -3.67 -0.55 -0.20
CA ALA A 166 -4.51 -1.43 0.62
C ALA A 166 -4.54 -2.88 0.09
N VAL A 167 -4.69 -3.06 -1.22
CA VAL A 167 -4.68 -4.38 -1.87
C VAL A 167 -3.29 -5.03 -1.78
N LEU A 168 -2.21 -4.26 -2.00
CA LEU A 168 -0.85 -4.78 -1.87
C LEU A 168 -0.60 -5.31 -0.45
N VAL A 169 -0.96 -4.54 0.58
CA VAL A 169 -0.73 -4.99 1.96
C VAL A 169 -1.62 -6.16 2.33
N LEU A 170 -2.84 -6.27 1.76
CA LEU A 170 -3.67 -7.46 1.92
C LEU A 170 -2.92 -8.71 1.44
N PHE A 171 -2.31 -8.67 0.25
CA PHE A 171 -1.50 -9.79 -0.25
C PHE A 171 -0.24 -10.04 0.59
N VAL A 172 0.46 -8.99 1.02
CA VAL A 172 1.63 -9.15 1.91
C VAL A 172 1.22 -9.83 3.22
N CYS A 173 0.12 -9.39 3.84
CA CYS A 173 -0.37 -10.00 5.07
C CYS A 173 -0.85 -11.44 4.85
N ASP A 174 -1.59 -11.69 3.77
CA ASP A 174 -2.09 -13.03 3.45
C ASP A 174 -0.95 -14.05 3.30
N HIS A 175 0.18 -13.64 2.70
CA HIS A 175 1.38 -14.46 2.63
C HIS A 175 1.97 -14.81 4.00
N GLU A 176 1.96 -13.87 4.94
CA GLU A 176 2.46 -14.11 6.29
C GLU A 176 1.56 -15.08 7.06
N PHE A 177 0.25 -14.96 6.86
CA PHE A 177 -0.69 -15.94 7.37
C PHE A 177 -0.49 -17.31 6.73
N TYR A 178 -0.23 -17.38 5.42
CA TYR A 178 0.10 -18.63 4.74
C TYR A 178 1.37 -19.27 5.32
N LYS A 179 2.45 -18.51 5.56
CA LYS A 179 3.68 -19.05 6.17
C LYS A 179 3.45 -19.68 7.54
N LYS A 180 2.50 -19.16 8.32
CA LYS A 180 2.20 -19.65 9.67
C LYS A 180 1.15 -20.77 9.69
N TYR A 181 0.12 -20.67 8.85
CA TYR A 181 -1.08 -21.51 8.91
C TYR A 181 -1.27 -22.42 7.69
N GLY A 182 -0.42 -22.30 6.66
CA GLY A 182 -0.46 -23.12 5.44
C GLY A 182 -1.63 -22.83 4.51
N LYS A 183 -2.40 -21.74 4.73
CA LYS A 183 -3.61 -21.41 3.97
C LYS A 183 -3.69 -19.94 3.59
N HIS A 184 -4.00 -19.68 2.32
CA HIS A 184 -4.33 -18.36 1.78
C HIS A 184 -5.82 -18.02 1.99
N GLY A 185 -6.16 -16.72 1.91
CA GLY A 185 -7.53 -16.21 2.00
C GLY A 185 -8.02 -16.06 3.45
N VAL A 186 -7.13 -16.16 4.44
CA VAL A 186 -7.51 -16.05 5.86
C VAL A 186 -8.09 -14.67 6.17
N LEU A 187 -7.48 -13.64 5.58
CA LEU A 187 -7.80 -12.23 5.81
C LEU A 187 -8.90 -11.67 4.91
N GLU A 188 -9.25 -12.34 3.81
CA GLU A 188 -10.24 -11.86 2.84
C GLU A 188 -11.59 -11.56 3.49
N ASN A 189 -12.12 -12.51 4.26
CA ASN A 189 -13.39 -12.32 4.97
C ASN A 189 -13.32 -11.18 5.99
N GLY A 190 -12.16 -11.01 6.64
CA GLY A 190 -11.93 -9.89 7.56
C GLY A 190 -11.91 -8.55 6.83
N PHE A 191 -11.29 -8.51 5.65
CA PHE A 191 -11.26 -7.32 4.79
C PHE A 191 -12.67 -6.93 4.32
N TYR A 192 -13.50 -7.89 3.90
CA TYR A 192 -14.88 -7.63 3.49
C TYR A 192 -15.77 -7.07 4.61
N VAL A 193 -15.40 -7.28 5.87
CA VAL A 193 -16.10 -6.69 7.03
C VAL A 193 -15.48 -5.35 7.42
N ALA A 194 -14.15 -5.28 7.54
CA ALA A 194 -13.43 -4.11 8.03
C ALA A 194 -13.45 -2.95 7.03
N PHE A 195 -13.31 -3.22 5.73
CA PHE A 195 -13.19 -2.18 4.71
C PHE A 195 -14.50 -1.38 4.53
N PRO A 196 -15.68 -2.00 4.36
CA PRO A 196 -16.94 -1.27 4.33
C PRO A 196 -17.25 -0.55 5.65
N ALA A 197 -16.97 -1.18 6.79
CA ALA A 197 -17.13 -0.54 8.11
C ALA A 197 -16.27 0.71 8.24
N GLY A 198 -15.05 0.69 7.70
CA GLY A 198 -14.18 1.85 7.62
C GLY A 198 -14.75 2.97 6.74
N ILE A 199 -15.32 2.67 5.58
CA ILE A 199 -15.97 3.70 4.74
C ILE A 199 -17.14 4.34 5.50
N ILE A 200 -17.98 3.53 6.14
CA ILE A 200 -19.11 4.01 6.94
C ILE A 200 -18.62 4.88 8.11
N GLY A 201 -17.63 4.40 8.87
CA GLY A 201 -17.05 5.14 9.99
C GLY A 201 -16.42 6.46 9.56
N ALA A 202 -15.71 6.48 8.42
CA ALA A 202 -15.12 7.69 7.89
C ALA A 202 -16.18 8.74 7.53
N ARG A 203 -17.33 8.31 7.00
CA ARG A 203 -18.44 9.22 6.72
C ARG A 203 -19.10 9.73 7.99
N ILE A 204 -19.40 8.84 8.94
CA ILE A 204 -19.98 9.22 10.24
C ILE A 204 -19.10 10.27 10.92
N TRP A 205 -17.80 10.03 10.98
CA TRP A 205 -16.86 10.93 11.65
C TRP A 205 -16.77 12.29 10.96
N TYR A 206 -16.81 12.33 9.63
CA TYR A 206 -16.86 13.58 8.88
C TYR A 206 -18.14 14.37 9.16
N VAL A 207 -19.30 13.69 9.09
CA VAL A 207 -20.61 14.31 9.33
C VAL A 207 -20.71 14.87 10.74
N LEU A 208 -20.20 14.16 11.74
CA LEU A 208 -20.16 14.64 13.13
C LEU A 208 -19.28 15.88 13.29
N GLY A 209 -18.11 15.91 12.63
CA GLY A 209 -17.19 17.05 12.68
C GLY A 209 -17.77 18.30 12.01
N GLU A 210 -18.44 18.12 10.87
CA GLU A 210 -19.01 19.20 10.06
C GLU A 210 -20.47 19.51 10.41
N TRP A 211 -21.06 18.84 11.40
CA TRP A 211 -22.48 18.98 11.76
C TRP A 211 -22.89 20.42 12.07
N ASN A 212 -21.97 21.19 12.65
CA ASN A 212 -22.18 22.58 13.03
C ASN A 212 -21.64 23.58 12.00
N ASN A 213 -20.97 23.12 10.94
CA ASN A 213 -20.50 23.97 9.87
C ASN A 213 -21.69 24.38 8.99
N PRO A 214 -22.04 25.68 8.89
CA PRO A 214 -23.14 26.15 8.05
C PRO A 214 -22.97 25.79 6.57
N GLU A 215 -21.73 25.62 6.10
CA GLU A 215 -21.43 25.30 4.70
C GLU A 215 -21.61 23.81 4.37
N SER A 216 -21.80 22.95 5.39
CA SER A 216 -21.87 21.49 5.18
C SER A 216 -23.23 21.02 4.67
N GLY A 217 -24.29 21.82 4.85
CA GLY A 217 -25.65 21.49 4.40
C GLY A 217 -26.32 20.32 5.13
N PHE A 218 -25.67 19.69 6.12
CA PHE A 218 -26.21 18.51 6.82
C PHE A 218 -27.45 18.84 7.65
N ARG A 219 -27.51 20.04 8.24
CA ARG A 219 -28.65 20.50 9.04
C ARG A 219 -29.87 20.81 8.18
N ASP A 220 -29.64 21.36 7.00
CA ASP A 220 -30.71 21.79 6.09
C ASP A 220 -31.25 20.63 5.25
N ASN A 221 -30.40 19.67 4.90
CA ASN A 221 -30.80 18.46 4.18
C ASN A 221 -30.06 17.21 4.70
N PRO A 222 -30.66 16.47 5.64
CA PRO A 222 -30.05 15.26 6.22
C PRO A 222 -29.70 14.16 5.21
N LEU A 223 -30.29 14.13 4.01
CA LEU A 223 -29.95 13.14 2.99
C LEU A 223 -28.52 13.31 2.45
N THR A 224 -27.94 14.51 2.58
CA THR A 224 -26.54 14.78 2.20
C THR A 224 -25.55 13.93 3.00
N ILE A 225 -25.95 13.40 4.16
CA ILE A 225 -25.15 12.44 4.96
C ILE A 225 -24.74 11.21 4.11
N PHE A 226 -25.59 10.77 3.17
CA PHE A 226 -25.30 9.61 2.33
C PHE A 226 -24.54 9.95 1.04
N ALA A 227 -24.32 11.23 0.76
CA ALA A 227 -23.64 11.71 -0.45
C ALA A 227 -22.11 11.55 -0.35
N ILE A 228 -21.64 10.31 -0.27
CA ILE A 228 -20.21 9.96 -0.18
C ILE A 228 -19.42 10.32 -1.46
N ARG A 229 -20.12 10.52 -2.58
CA ARG A 229 -19.53 10.88 -3.87
C ARG A 229 -19.05 12.33 -3.92
N ASP A 230 -19.61 13.18 -3.08
CA ASP A 230 -19.26 14.61 -3.00
C ASP A 230 -17.99 14.84 -2.17
N GLY A 231 -17.36 13.77 -1.69
CA GLY A 231 -16.23 13.80 -0.77
C GLY A 231 -16.68 13.72 0.69
N GLY A 232 -15.83 14.20 1.60
CA GLY A 232 -16.14 14.23 3.03
C GLY A 232 -16.05 12.86 3.71
N LEU A 233 -14.83 12.33 3.78
CA LEU A 233 -14.49 11.12 4.53
C LEU A 233 -13.32 11.44 5.46
N ALA A 234 -13.53 11.27 6.76
CA ALA A 234 -12.51 11.50 7.77
C ALA A 234 -11.78 10.19 8.09
N ILE A 235 -10.47 10.14 7.81
CA ILE A 235 -9.67 8.92 7.97
C ILE A 235 -9.68 8.36 9.39
N MET A 236 -9.82 9.21 10.41
CA MET A 236 -9.90 8.78 11.82
C MET A 236 -11.09 7.88 12.08
N GLY A 237 -12.27 8.25 11.57
CA GLY A 237 -13.46 7.41 11.65
C GLY A 237 -13.29 6.10 10.91
N GLY A 238 -12.67 6.13 9.74
CA GLY A 238 -12.46 4.90 8.97
C GLY A 238 -11.50 3.93 9.63
N ALA A 239 -10.40 4.43 10.19
CA ALA A 239 -9.49 3.61 10.97
C ALA A 239 -10.18 3.01 12.20
N LEU A 240 -10.91 3.82 12.97
CA LEU A 240 -11.57 3.36 14.20
C LEU A 240 -12.59 2.25 13.92
N PHE A 241 -13.55 2.49 13.02
CA PHE A 241 -14.62 1.53 12.73
C PHE A 241 -14.08 0.30 12.00
N GLY A 242 -13.12 0.47 11.10
CA GLY A 242 -12.46 -0.65 10.42
C GLY A 242 -11.72 -1.57 11.41
N ILE A 243 -10.97 -1.00 12.36
CA ILE A 243 -10.28 -1.77 13.41
C ILE A 243 -11.29 -2.48 14.30
N ILE A 244 -12.33 -1.79 14.78
CA ILE A 244 -13.36 -2.39 15.65
C ILE A 244 -14.02 -3.57 14.95
N ALA A 245 -14.48 -3.38 13.70
CA ALA A 245 -15.16 -4.42 12.95
C ALA A 245 -14.24 -5.61 12.62
N GLY A 246 -12.99 -5.32 12.21
CA GLY A 246 -11.99 -6.35 11.90
C GLY A 246 -11.60 -7.17 13.13
N VAL A 247 -11.31 -6.52 14.25
CA VAL A 247 -10.99 -7.18 15.52
C VAL A 247 -12.18 -7.99 16.02
N TRP A 248 -13.38 -7.42 16.00
CA TRP A 248 -14.61 -8.13 16.38
C TRP A 248 -14.82 -9.39 15.54
N PHE A 249 -14.68 -9.28 14.21
CA PHE A 249 -14.80 -10.41 13.30
C PHE A 249 -13.76 -11.49 13.63
N TYR A 250 -12.51 -11.11 13.87
CA TYR A 250 -11.45 -12.06 14.19
C TYR A 250 -11.70 -12.78 15.52
N VAL A 251 -12.02 -12.02 16.56
CA VAL A 251 -12.27 -12.55 17.90
C VAL A 251 -13.49 -13.48 17.93
N LYS A 252 -14.55 -13.17 17.17
CA LYS A 252 -15.81 -13.91 17.20
C LYS A 252 -15.91 -15.03 16.18
N ARG A 253 -15.39 -14.83 14.96
CA ARG A 253 -15.59 -15.74 13.83
C ARG A 253 -14.34 -16.49 13.37
N ARG A 254 -13.16 -16.12 13.87
CA ARG A 254 -11.86 -16.65 13.42
C ARG A 254 -10.96 -16.98 14.60
N LYS A 255 -11.51 -17.73 15.56
CA LYS A 255 -10.91 -18.02 16.86
C LYS A 255 -9.63 -18.85 16.78
N GLU A 256 -9.44 -19.59 15.69
CA GLU A 256 -8.32 -20.47 15.40
C GLU A 256 -7.01 -19.71 15.10
N TYR A 257 -7.11 -18.41 14.78
CA TYR A 257 -5.93 -17.60 14.49
C TYR A 257 -5.52 -16.75 15.70
N ASP A 258 -4.22 -16.59 15.85
CA ASP A 258 -3.61 -15.84 16.95
C ASP A 258 -3.71 -14.34 16.67
N ILE A 259 -4.44 -13.62 17.52
CA ILE A 259 -4.67 -12.19 17.37
C ILE A 259 -3.41 -11.35 17.55
N GLY A 260 -2.47 -11.78 18.41
CA GLY A 260 -1.20 -11.08 18.62
C GLY A 260 -0.32 -11.19 17.38
N PHE A 261 -0.25 -12.38 16.79
CA PHE A 261 0.39 -12.58 15.49
C PHE A 261 -0.30 -11.78 14.39
N GLY A 262 -1.64 -11.78 14.35
CA GLY A 262 -2.39 -11.02 13.35
C GLY A 262 -2.10 -9.52 13.45
N ALA A 263 -2.09 -8.96 14.65
CA ALA A 263 -1.71 -7.57 14.88
C ALA A 263 -0.28 -7.29 14.40
N ASP A 264 0.68 -8.13 14.79
CA ASP A 264 2.09 -8.00 14.43
C ASP A 264 2.37 -8.20 12.94
N ALA A 265 1.56 -8.98 12.24
CA ALA A 265 1.65 -9.18 10.80
C ALA A 265 1.01 -8.04 10.01
N ILE A 266 -0.16 -7.56 10.48
CA ILE A 266 -0.98 -6.60 9.72
C ILE A 266 -0.53 -5.16 9.96
N ILE A 267 -0.44 -4.72 11.22
CA ILE A 267 -0.26 -3.30 11.56
C ILE A 267 1.01 -2.68 10.95
N PRO A 268 2.20 -3.32 10.99
CA PRO A 268 3.38 -2.74 10.36
C PRO A 268 3.23 -2.52 8.85
N THR A 269 2.44 -3.35 8.15
CA THR A 269 2.26 -3.21 6.70
C THR A 269 1.49 -1.95 6.33
N ILE A 270 0.77 -1.31 7.26
CA ILE A 270 0.13 -0.01 7.05
C ILE A 270 1.13 1.03 6.53
N LEU A 271 2.39 0.96 6.96
CA LEU A 271 3.44 1.86 6.46
C LEU A 271 3.69 1.70 4.95
N ILE A 272 3.59 0.47 4.41
CA ILE A 272 3.69 0.25 2.96
C ILE A 272 2.52 0.93 2.24
N ALA A 273 1.29 0.72 2.73
CA ALA A 273 0.11 1.35 2.15
C ALA A 273 0.19 2.89 2.24
N GLN A 274 0.70 3.42 3.35
CA GLN A 274 0.93 4.86 3.52
C GLN A 274 1.97 5.38 2.54
N ALA A 275 3.09 4.70 2.35
CA ALA A 275 4.12 5.10 1.38
C ALA A 275 3.53 5.18 -0.04
N ILE A 276 2.71 4.22 -0.43
CA ILE A 276 2.05 4.26 -1.74
C ILE A 276 1.03 5.40 -1.79
N GLY A 277 0.21 5.57 -0.75
CA GLY A 277 -0.78 6.64 -0.65
C GLY A 277 -0.20 8.06 -0.76
N ARG A 278 1.05 8.29 -0.32
CA ARG A 278 1.71 9.60 -0.45
C ARG A 278 1.89 10.06 -1.89
N TRP A 279 2.02 9.14 -2.83
CA TRP A 279 2.04 9.49 -4.26
C TRP A 279 0.71 10.10 -4.72
N GLY A 280 -0.40 9.83 -4.03
CA GLY A 280 -1.63 10.59 -4.22
C GLY A 280 -1.45 12.09 -3.91
N ASN A 281 -0.79 12.43 -2.80
CA ASN A 281 -0.55 13.82 -2.41
C ASN A 281 0.32 14.56 -3.45
N PHE A 282 1.24 13.84 -4.10
CA PHE A 282 2.06 14.37 -5.20
C PHE A 282 1.22 14.82 -6.40
N PHE A 283 0.24 14.02 -6.83
CA PHE A 283 -0.67 14.42 -7.91
C PHE A 283 -1.62 15.55 -7.49
N ASN A 284 -2.05 15.58 -6.23
CA ASN A 284 -2.90 16.64 -5.69
C ASN A 284 -2.15 17.95 -5.41
N GLN A 285 -0.81 17.92 -5.34
CA GLN A 285 0.03 19.02 -4.85
C GLN A 285 -0.40 19.50 -3.46
N GLU A 286 -0.49 18.57 -2.51
CA GLU A 286 -0.91 18.86 -1.12
C GLU A 286 0.07 18.26 -0.10
N VAL A 287 0.00 18.73 1.15
CA VAL A 287 0.78 18.22 2.29
C VAL A 287 2.30 18.20 2.01
N TYR A 288 2.79 19.28 1.39
CA TYR A 288 4.20 19.48 1.08
C TYR A 288 4.96 20.20 2.20
N GLY A 289 6.29 20.17 2.13
CA GLY A 289 7.14 20.86 3.12
C GLY A 289 7.35 22.33 2.78
N GLY A 290 8.18 23.00 3.59
CA GLY A 290 8.52 24.41 3.38
C GLY A 290 9.22 24.70 2.05
N VAL A 291 9.46 25.99 1.79
CA VAL A 291 10.13 26.49 0.58
C VAL A 291 11.59 26.01 0.52
N ILE A 292 12.03 25.60 -0.68
CA ILE A 292 13.42 25.33 -0.99
C ILE A 292 14.03 26.60 -1.58
N ALA A 293 14.95 27.24 -0.84
CA ALA A 293 15.64 28.44 -1.30
C ALA A 293 16.61 28.18 -2.46
N ASP A 294 17.24 27.00 -2.49
CA ASP A 294 18.20 26.61 -3.52
C ASP A 294 17.91 25.20 -4.02
N ILE A 295 17.23 25.12 -5.17
CA ILE A 295 16.85 23.86 -5.82
C ILE A 295 18.07 23.07 -6.33
N SER A 296 19.21 23.73 -6.55
CA SER A 296 20.43 23.07 -7.07
C SER A 296 21.00 22.06 -6.06
N LYS A 297 20.80 22.29 -4.75
CA LYS A 297 21.19 21.36 -3.68
C LYS A 297 20.39 20.06 -3.70
N TRP A 298 19.27 20.04 -4.40
CA TRP A 298 18.39 18.88 -4.57
C TRP A 298 18.62 18.19 -5.93
N TRP A 299 19.87 18.17 -6.39
CA TRP A 299 20.27 17.58 -7.68
C TRP A 299 19.91 16.10 -7.83
N PHE A 300 19.80 15.36 -6.73
CA PHE A 300 19.47 13.93 -6.72
C PHE A 300 17.98 13.64 -6.92
N ILE A 301 17.11 14.67 -6.84
CA ILE A 301 15.68 14.50 -7.06
C ILE A 301 15.40 14.50 -8.57
N PRO A 302 14.55 13.59 -9.08
CA PRO A 302 14.13 13.60 -10.48
C PRO A 302 13.49 14.93 -10.89
N GLU A 303 13.76 15.38 -12.10
CA GLU A 303 13.18 16.60 -12.67
C GLU A 303 11.65 16.58 -12.73
N PHE A 304 11.03 15.43 -13.01
CA PHE A 304 9.57 15.30 -13.00
C PHE A 304 8.98 15.62 -11.60
N VAL A 305 9.72 15.28 -10.54
CA VAL A 305 9.33 15.60 -9.17
C VAL A 305 9.53 17.10 -8.91
N LYS A 306 10.69 17.66 -9.28
CA LYS A 306 10.96 19.10 -9.09
C LYS A 306 9.91 19.97 -9.76
N ARG A 307 9.57 19.68 -11.03
CA ARG A 307 8.57 20.43 -11.80
C ARG A 307 7.16 20.30 -11.21
N GLN A 308 6.78 19.12 -10.75
CA GLN A 308 5.49 18.94 -10.06
C GLN A 308 5.45 19.62 -8.68
N MET A 309 6.60 19.76 -8.03
CA MET A 309 6.73 20.43 -6.73
C MET A 309 6.95 21.95 -6.84
N PHE A 310 6.93 22.50 -8.05
CA PHE A 310 6.84 23.94 -8.27
C PHE A 310 5.40 24.39 -8.09
N ILE A 311 5.09 24.92 -6.91
CA ILE A 311 3.74 25.23 -6.45
C ILE A 311 3.69 26.70 -6.06
N MET A 312 2.74 27.44 -6.64
CA MET A 312 2.53 28.87 -6.35
C MET A 312 3.80 29.74 -6.53
N GLY A 313 4.63 29.41 -7.53
CA GLY A 313 5.84 30.19 -7.85
C GLY A 313 7.10 29.81 -7.08
N GLU A 314 7.02 28.82 -6.18
CA GLU A 314 8.15 28.39 -5.36
C GLU A 314 8.33 26.87 -5.40
N TYR A 315 9.59 26.41 -5.30
CA TYR A 315 9.87 24.99 -5.12
C TYR A 315 9.61 24.57 -3.68
N ARG A 316 8.73 23.58 -3.49
CA ARG A 316 8.39 23.05 -2.17
C ARG A 316 9.11 21.74 -1.90
N GLN A 317 9.42 21.47 -0.64
CA GLN A 317 10.05 20.20 -0.26
C GLN A 317 9.11 19.02 -0.55
N PRO A 318 9.59 17.97 -1.27
CA PRO A 318 8.78 16.81 -1.67
C PRO A 318 8.52 15.87 -0.49
N PHE A 319 7.68 16.29 0.44
CA PHE A 319 7.33 15.50 1.62
C PHE A 319 6.71 14.17 1.27
N PHE A 320 5.98 14.07 0.17
CA PHE A 320 5.45 12.79 -0.29
C PHE A 320 6.57 11.75 -0.45
N LEU A 321 7.75 12.13 -0.99
CA LEU A 321 8.85 11.23 -1.23
C LEU A 321 9.60 10.91 0.07
N ILE A 322 9.83 11.92 0.91
CA ILE A 322 10.49 11.77 2.20
C ILE A 322 9.64 10.87 3.13
N GLU A 323 8.34 11.16 3.26
CA GLU A 323 7.42 10.35 4.07
C GLU A 323 7.25 8.95 3.49
N SER A 324 7.22 8.78 2.16
CA SER A 324 7.26 7.44 1.53
C SER A 324 8.49 6.64 1.93
N ALA A 325 9.68 7.24 1.86
CA ALA A 325 10.92 6.60 2.26
C ALA A 325 10.91 6.25 3.75
N LEU A 326 10.55 7.19 4.63
CA LEU A 326 10.48 6.95 6.08
C LEU A 326 9.47 5.86 6.45
N ASN A 327 8.33 5.79 5.75
CA ASN A 327 7.36 4.73 5.98
C ASN A 327 7.90 3.36 5.55
N LEU A 328 8.50 3.25 4.36
CA LEU A 328 9.12 2.00 3.91
C LEU A 328 10.26 1.57 4.84
N THR A 329 11.14 2.51 5.22
CA THR A 329 12.20 2.26 6.20
C THR A 329 11.62 1.76 7.51
N GLY A 330 10.55 2.39 8.01
CA GLY A 330 9.86 1.96 9.22
C GLY A 330 9.34 0.53 9.14
N TYR A 331 8.71 0.17 8.03
CA TYR A 331 8.27 -1.20 7.81
C TYR A 331 9.44 -2.17 7.87
N PHE A 332 10.55 -1.89 7.16
CA PHE A 332 11.71 -2.77 7.14
C PHE A 332 12.39 -2.88 8.51
N VAL A 333 12.51 -1.78 9.25
CA VAL A 333 13.04 -1.74 10.62
C VAL A 333 12.17 -2.58 11.55
N ILE A 334 10.86 -2.36 11.57
CA ILE A 334 9.95 -3.14 12.41
C ILE A 334 10.01 -4.62 12.03
N ARG A 335 9.96 -4.93 10.73
CA ARG A 335 9.90 -6.31 10.26
C ARG A 335 11.20 -7.10 10.52
N HIS A 336 12.36 -6.51 10.19
CA HIS A 336 13.63 -7.23 10.23
C HIS A 336 14.41 -6.96 11.51
N ALA A 337 14.50 -5.72 11.99
CA ALA A 337 15.22 -5.43 13.23
C ALA A 337 14.45 -5.94 14.45
N ILE A 338 13.15 -5.62 14.55
CA ILE A 338 12.33 -6.04 15.70
C ILE A 338 11.80 -7.48 15.51
N GLY A 339 11.21 -7.78 14.35
CA GLY A 339 10.61 -9.08 14.09
C GLY A 339 11.60 -10.24 14.03
N GLU A 340 12.69 -10.09 13.28
CA GLU A 340 13.71 -11.13 13.09
C GLU A 340 14.89 -10.96 14.06
N GLY A 341 15.45 -9.76 14.16
CA GLY A 341 16.63 -9.46 14.99
C GLY A 341 16.38 -9.59 16.49
N LEU A 342 15.23 -9.10 16.98
CA LEU A 342 14.83 -9.21 18.39
C LEU A 342 13.84 -10.35 18.66
N LYS A 343 13.76 -11.34 17.76
CA LYS A 343 12.80 -12.46 17.86
C LYS A 343 12.81 -13.16 19.22
N LYS A 344 13.97 -13.25 19.88
CA LYS A 344 14.13 -13.89 21.21
C LYS A 344 13.47 -13.09 22.35
N TYR A 345 13.45 -11.77 22.25
CA TYR A 345 12.97 -10.87 23.30
C TYR A 345 11.56 -10.36 23.03
N ARG A 346 11.09 -10.47 21.79
CA ARG A 346 9.76 -10.07 21.34
C ARG A 346 8.64 -10.82 22.05
N LYS A 347 7.61 -10.07 22.47
CA LYS A 347 6.27 -10.59 22.80
C LYS A 347 5.29 -10.31 21.66
N PRO A 348 4.17 -11.07 21.57
CA PRO A 348 3.11 -10.73 20.62
C PRO A 348 2.61 -9.30 20.87
N PHE A 349 2.23 -8.59 19.79
CA PHE A 349 1.88 -7.16 19.75
C PHE A 349 3.05 -6.17 19.70
N ASP A 350 4.30 -6.58 19.95
CA ASP A 350 5.41 -5.64 19.95
C ASP A 350 5.63 -4.95 18.59
N MET A 351 5.46 -5.67 17.47
CA MET A 351 5.62 -5.06 16.15
C MET A 351 4.47 -4.10 15.84
N ALA A 352 3.25 -4.46 16.24
CA ALA A 352 2.09 -3.58 16.15
C ALA A 352 2.26 -2.30 16.99
N LEU A 353 2.78 -2.41 18.21
CA LEU A 353 3.00 -1.26 19.08
C LEU A 353 4.19 -0.41 18.61
N MET A 354 5.23 -1.03 18.04
CA MET A 354 6.36 -0.31 17.45
C MET A 354 5.94 0.56 16.26
N TYR A 355 4.90 0.18 15.52
CA TYR A 355 4.31 1.05 14.51
C TYR A 355 3.82 2.37 15.11
N ILE A 356 3.19 2.36 16.28
CA ILE A 356 2.70 3.58 16.96
C ILE A 356 3.89 4.46 17.35
N VAL A 357 4.95 3.86 17.88
CA VAL A 357 6.21 4.57 18.21
C VAL A 357 6.82 5.20 16.95
N TRP A 358 6.95 4.42 15.87
CA TRP A 358 7.51 4.88 14.61
C TRP A 358 6.69 6.03 14.01
N TYR A 359 5.36 5.88 14.00
CA TYR A 359 4.44 6.91 13.52
C TYR A 359 4.59 8.21 14.31
N GLY A 360 4.59 8.13 15.65
CA GLY A 360 4.78 9.29 16.53
C GLY A 360 6.12 9.97 16.29
N LEU A 361 7.21 9.19 16.19
CA LEU A 361 8.55 9.70 15.94
C LEU A 361 8.65 10.43 14.59
N VAL A 362 8.22 9.79 13.51
CA VAL A 362 8.26 10.39 12.16
C VAL A 362 7.43 11.66 12.13
N ARG A 363 6.23 11.65 12.71
CA ARG A 363 5.38 12.85 12.78
C ARG A 363 6.05 13.96 13.58
N PHE A 364 6.64 13.66 14.72
CA PHE A 364 7.32 14.66 15.54
C PHE A 364 8.46 15.36 14.79
N ILE A 365 9.22 14.62 13.98
CA ILE A 365 10.32 15.16 13.17
C ILE A 365 9.82 15.94 11.94
N MET A 366 8.80 15.43 11.25
CA MET A 366 8.36 15.98 9.97
C MET A 366 7.42 17.19 10.12
N GLU A 367 6.64 17.26 11.18
CA GLU A 367 5.62 18.29 11.36
C GLU A 367 6.19 19.74 11.44
N PRO A 368 7.31 20.01 12.15
CA PRO A 368 7.96 21.32 12.15
C PRO A 368 8.50 21.75 10.78
N LEU A 369 8.77 20.79 9.89
CA LEU A 369 9.31 21.03 8.56
C LEU A 369 8.19 21.25 7.51
N ARG A 370 6.94 20.94 7.86
CA ARG A 370 5.78 21.09 6.98
C ARG A 370 5.47 22.56 6.72
N ASP A 371 4.92 22.85 5.55
CA ASP A 371 4.39 24.16 5.24
C ASP A 371 3.37 24.64 6.30
N PRO A 372 3.45 25.90 6.76
CA PRO A 372 2.53 26.44 7.77
C PRO A 372 1.04 26.27 7.44
N LEU A 373 0.66 26.27 6.15
CA LEU A 373 -0.74 26.10 5.72
C LEU A 373 -1.34 24.74 6.12
N PHE A 374 -0.51 23.73 6.31
CA PHE A 374 -0.94 22.37 6.66
C PHE A 374 -0.71 22.01 8.13
N ARG A 375 -0.31 22.98 8.97
CA ARG A 375 -0.16 22.75 10.42
C ARG A 375 -1.50 22.91 11.11
N MET A 376 -1.88 21.94 11.94
CA MET A 376 -3.17 21.95 12.63
C MET A 376 -3.11 22.68 13.98
N GLY A 377 -4.23 23.33 14.33
CA GLY A 377 -4.47 23.99 15.62
C GLY A 377 -3.95 25.43 15.73
N GLU A 378 -4.43 26.18 16.72
CA GLU A 378 -3.95 27.54 17.01
C GLU A 378 -2.44 27.53 17.28
N GLY A 379 -1.68 28.28 16.48
CA GLY A 379 -0.22 28.31 16.54
C GLY A 379 0.50 27.13 15.86
N GLY A 380 -0.22 26.21 15.21
CA GLY A 380 0.36 25.16 14.35
C GLY A 380 1.16 24.07 15.08
N LYS A 381 0.97 23.93 16.40
CA LYS A 381 1.71 22.97 17.25
C LYS A 381 0.89 21.74 17.66
N TRP A 382 -0.42 21.71 17.39
CA TRP A 382 -1.30 20.63 17.85
C TRP A 382 -0.88 19.26 17.32
N SER A 383 -0.50 19.20 16.04
CA SER A 383 -0.02 17.98 15.40
C SER A 383 1.32 17.50 15.99
N GLN A 384 2.19 18.39 16.45
CA GLN A 384 3.44 18.03 17.14
C GLN A 384 3.16 17.42 18.52
N TYR A 385 2.23 17.99 19.29
CA TYR A 385 1.85 17.43 20.59
C TYR A 385 1.21 16.06 20.44
N ASN A 386 0.30 15.87 19.47
CA ASN A 386 -0.28 14.57 19.19
C ASN A 386 0.79 13.54 18.79
N ALA A 387 1.77 13.94 17.97
CA ALA A 387 2.88 13.08 17.60
C ALA A 387 3.69 12.61 18.82
N LEU A 388 3.99 13.53 19.75
CA LEU A 388 4.66 13.20 21.01
C LEU A 388 3.81 12.25 21.87
N ILE A 389 2.50 12.47 21.96
CA ILE A 389 1.58 11.58 22.68
C ILE A 389 1.62 10.17 22.08
N PHE A 390 1.52 10.04 20.75
CA PHE A 390 1.63 8.72 20.10
C PHE A 390 2.96 8.04 20.40
N PHE A 391 4.07 8.79 20.35
CA PHE A 391 5.39 8.26 20.68
C PHE A 391 5.45 7.74 22.12
N VAL A 392 5.08 8.56 23.09
CA VAL A 392 5.13 8.21 24.52
C VAL A 392 4.18 7.06 24.84
N VAL A 393 2.93 7.11 24.36
CA VAL A 393 1.94 6.04 24.57
C VAL A 393 2.41 4.75 23.92
N GLY A 394 2.97 4.79 22.71
CA GLY A 394 3.52 3.61 22.05
C GLY A 394 4.62 2.95 22.88
N VAL A 395 5.58 3.72 23.42
CA VAL A 395 6.65 3.21 24.27
C VAL A 395 6.09 2.61 25.56
N LEU A 396 5.17 3.31 26.22
CA LEU A 396 4.52 2.83 27.44
C LEU A 396 3.78 1.52 27.19
N LEU A 397 3.04 1.39 26.08
CA LEU A 397 2.33 0.16 25.74
C LEU A 397 3.27 -1.03 25.52
N ILE A 398 4.46 -0.82 24.92
CA ILE A 398 5.46 -1.88 24.78
C ILE A 398 5.94 -2.33 26.17
N VAL A 399 6.29 -1.38 27.05
CA VAL A 399 6.72 -1.69 28.42
C VAL A 399 5.63 -2.46 29.17
N LEU A 400 4.38 -1.99 29.10
CA LEU A 400 3.24 -2.65 29.72
C LEU A 400 2.97 -4.04 29.14
N ASN A 401 3.13 -4.23 27.83
CA ASN A 401 3.02 -5.54 27.20
C ASN A 401 4.07 -6.52 27.76
N HIS A 402 5.29 -6.04 28.01
CA HIS A 402 6.36 -6.83 28.60
C HIS A 402 6.12 -7.17 30.07
N ILE A 403 5.50 -6.28 30.84
CA ILE A 403 5.15 -6.51 32.25
C ILE A 403 3.95 -7.45 32.39
N PHE A 404 2.86 -7.16 31.68
CA PHE A 404 1.55 -7.80 31.89
C PHE A 404 1.21 -8.92 30.90
N ASP A 405 1.92 -9.02 29.79
CA ASP A 405 1.66 -9.98 28.71
C ASP A 405 0.21 -9.89 28.20
N PHE A 406 -0.05 -8.92 27.33
CA PHE A 406 -1.39 -8.67 26.79
C PHE A 406 -1.95 -9.90 26.08
N HIS A 407 -1.09 -10.68 25.42
CA HIS A 407 -1.50 -11.90 24.76
C HIS A 407 -2.08 -12.92 25.74
N LYS A 408 -1.40 -13.17 26.86
CA LYS A 408 -1.90 -14.07 27.91
C LYS A 408 -3.20 -13.58 28.54
N LEU A 409 -3.35 -12.27 28.75
CA LEU A 409 -4.59 -11.69 29.29
C LEU A 409 -5.78 -11.90 28.37
N ILE A 410 -5.59 -11.72 27.06
CA ILE A 410 -6.63 -11.89 26.05
C ILE A 410 -7.02 -13.36 25.90
N THR A 411 -6.04 -14.27 25.85
CA THR A 411 -6.30 -15.71 25.70
C THR A 411 -6.94 -16.32 26.96
N ARG A 412 -6.54 -15.90 28.16
CA ARG A 412 -7.16 -16.36 29.42
C ARG A 412 -8.63 -15.97 29.53
N LYS A 413 -8.98 -14.73 29.17
CA LYS A 413 -10.40 -14.29 29.13
C LYS A 413 -11.23 -15.12 28.15
N LYS A 414 -10.65 -15.48 27.00
CA LYS A 414 -11.32 -16.30 25.99
C LYS A 414 -11.64 -17.70 26.51
N GLY A 415 -10.66 -18.37 27.13
CA GLY A 415 -10.87 -19.69 27.74
C GLY A 415 -11.92 -19.67 28.86
N ALA A 416 -11.87 -18.67 29.75
CA ALA A 416 -12.87 -18.54 30.82
C ALA A 416 -14.30 -18.31 30.29
N THR A 417 -14.44 -17.56 29.19
CA THR A 417 -15.75 -17.30 28.57
C THR A 417 -16.30 -18.55 27.85
N GLU A 418 -15.43 -19.38 27.29
CA GLU A 418 -15.83 -20.63 26.63
C GLU A 418 -16.28 -21.68 27.63
N VAL A 419 -15.61 -21.82 28.78
CA VAL A 419 -16.05 -22.71 29.87
C VAL A 419 -17.43 -22.31 30.39
N ILE A 420 -17.67 -21.01 30.62
CA ILE A 420 -19.00 -20.52 31.07
C ILE A 420 -20.07 -20.76 30.01
N ALA A 421 -19.74 -20.58 28.72
CA ALA A 421 -20.68 -20.82 27.62
C ALA A 421 -21.02 -22.31 27.47
N GLU A 422 -20.04 -23.21 27.58
CA GLU A 422 -20.26 -24.65 27.58
C GLU A 422 -21.10 -25.10 28.78
N GLU A 423 -20.77 -24.66 30.00
CA GLU A 423 -21.55 -24.95 31.21
C GLU A 423 -23.01 -24.51 31.04
N SER A 424 -23.27 -23.26 30.60
CA SER A 424 -24.64 -22.77 30.38
C SER A 424 -25.42 -23.53 29.30
N SER A 425 -24.74 -24.07 28.28
CA SER A 425 -25.36 -24.89 27.23
C SER A 425 -25.67 -26.31 27.68
N VAL A 426 -24.93 -26.83 28.66
CA VAL A 426 -25.19 -28.14 29.28
C VAL A 426 -26.35 -28.02 30.28
N THR A 427 -26.40 -26.95 31.08
CA THR A 427 -27.52 -26.72 32.03
C THR A 427 -28.85 -26.53 31.29
N ASN A 428 -28.89 -25.72 30.24
CA ASN A 428 -30.12 -25.54 29.44
C ASN A 428 -30.61 -26.81 28.75
N LYS A 429 -29.72 -27.78 28.46
CA LYS A 429 -30.13 -29.08 27.91
C LYS A 429 -30.63 -30.06 28.98
N GLN A 430 -30.23 -29.89 30.23
CA GLN A 430 -30.72 -30.69 31.36
C GLN A 430 -32.05 -30.17 31.90
N ASP A 431 -32.38 -28.91 31.68
CA ASP A 431 -33.68 -28.31 32.05
C ASP A 431 -34.76 -28.49 30.96
N GLU A 432 -34.41 -28.99 29.77
CA GLU A 432 -35.31 -29.29 28.63
C GLU A 432 -35.62 -30.80 28.45
N GLU A 433 -35.02 -31.69 29.27
CA GLU A 433 -35.40 -33.12 29.42
C GLU A 433 -36.26 -33.32 30.67
#